data_AF-A0A6J3LU11-F1
#
_entry.id   AF-A0A6J3LU11-F1
#
_cell.length_a   1.000
_cell.length_b   1.000
_cell.length_c   1.000
_cell.angle_alpha   90.00
_cell.angle_beta   90.00
_cell.angle_gamma   90.00
#
_symmetry.space_group_name_H-M   'P 1'
#
loop_
_entity.id
_entity.type
_entity.pdbx_description
1 polymer ?
#
loop_
_entity_poly.entity_id
_entity_poly.type
_entity_poly.pdbx_seq_one_letter_code
_entity_poly.pdbx_strand_id
1 'polypeptide(L)'
;MTTNVPLPAVVEALRPFIRSRQEVDQIRQSIRAASGVTAVNASTGISLPDQQPASLPSVHKAYWKALQAHRQAQAKYQALKTEVEKLSQAPSINKHPNVEPDLLRESYLPLLKQKEKQRKLATLERTFARIQSIGGDAVADSFDNVVRKEIGDVPYPPNASTFPERELDSYAGPDLTQLKQAILGAKRKCDVHQKLIEDIESSASAVTDPHTELQALQNAHNELTLWMETQLALISDVEPSTESGTASPTPVLENFGLRPGEDIASLYEQYLDARQKLLETILHPETAEIVSFDAPALQRRNSQKENEPRVPSEALLPYITRLVALRQQEQQLQQQSSHVRRQMSAAEDETKDVLARLVDESHLVAPSLNQRNASGQDWLKAAANDASATKSSALEKLAVGQASVKSAKAALAGITGLPESLDALA
;
A
#
# COMPACT_ATOMS: atom_id res chain seq x y z
N MET A 1 34.72 -39.09 -10.51
CA MET A 1 34.08 -38.27 -11.56
C MET A 1 34.84 -36.97 -11.65
N THR A 2 35.75 -36.90 -12.60
CA THR A 2 36.65 -35.77 -12.85
C THR A 2 35.90 -34.63 -13.56
N THR A 3 35.96 -33.47 -12.93
CA THR A 3 35.99 -32.09 -13.44
C THR A 3 35.78 -31.88 -14.96
N ASN A 4 34.72 -31.13 -15.28
CA ASN A 4 34.72 -30.16 -16.37
C ASN A 4 34.05 -28.89 -15.84
N VAL A 5 34.82 -28.07 -15.12
CA VAL A 5 34.47 -26.68 -14.85
C VAL A 5 35.38 -25.86 -15.75
N PRO A 6 34.86 -25.16 -16.77
CA PRO A 6 35.70 -24.27 -17.54
C PRO A 6 36.04 -23.07 -16.65
N LEU A 7 37.27 -22.55 -16.83
CA LEU A 7 37.81 -21.31 -16.27
C LEU A 7 38.45 -21.38 -14.86
N PRO A 8 39.71 -21.87 -14.76
CA PRO A 8 40.59 -21.57 -13.62
C PRO A 8 40.68 -20.06 -13.28
N ALA A 9 40.53 -19.18 -14.28
CA ALA A 9 40.47 -17.72 -14.08
C ALA A 9 39.31 -17.25 -13.20
N VAL A 10 38.16 -17.94 -13.23
CA VAL A 10 36.98 -17.61 -12.40
C VAL A 10 37.21 -18.01 -10.94
N VAL A 11 37.91 -19.13 -10.71
CA VAL A 11 38.28 -19.58 -9.36
C VAL A 11 39.30 -18.65 -8.72
N GLU A 12 40.26 -18.12 -9.50
CA GLU A 12 41.21 -17.13 -9.00
C GLU A 12 40.56 -15.78 -8.69
N ALA A 13 39.65 -15.29 -9.54
CA ALA A 13 38.94 -14.03 -9.32
C ALA A 13 38.02 -14.04 -8.10
N LEU A 14 37.41 -15.19 -7.79
CA LEU A 14 36.49 -15.35 -6.65
C LEU A 14 37.17 -15.82 -5.36
N ARG A 15 38.45 -16.19 -5.41
CA ARG A 15 39.23 -16.67 -4.24
C ARG A 15 39.18 -15.75 -3.01
N PRO A 16 39.23 -14.40 -3.10
CA PRO A 16 39.13 -13.54 -1.92
C PRO A 16 37.71 -13.46 -1.32
N PHE A 17 36.68 -13.85 -2.08
CA PHE A 17 35.28 -13.80 -1.65
C PHE A 17 34.69 -15.17 -1.28
N ILE A 18 35.35 -16.26 -1.68
CA ILE A 18 34.99 -17.63 -1.28
C ILE A 18 35.65 -17.92 0.08
N ARG A 19 34.91 -17.65 1.16
CA ARG A 19 35.33 -18.03 2.52
C ARG A 19 35.18 -19.53 2.74
N SER A 20 36.08 -20.11 3.53
CA SER A 20 35.96 -21.52 3.90
C SER A 20 34.71 -21.74 4.76
N ARG A 21 34.13 -22.95 4.69
CA ARG A 21 32.93 -23.28 5.49
C ARG A 21 33.17 -23.08 6.99
N GLN A 22 34.41 -23.30 7.46
CA GLN A 22 34.81 -23.11 8.84
C GLN A 22 34.85 -21.63 9.25
N GLU A 23 35.33 -20.73 8.39
CA GLU A 23 35.32 -19.28 8.64
C GLU A 23 33.89 -18.73 8.72
N VAL A 24 33.01 -19.19 7.82
CA VAL A 24 31.60 -18.79 7.85
C VAL A 24 30.90 -19.22 9.13
N ASP A 25 31.19 -20.43 9.63
CA ASP A 25 30.63 -20.92 10.89
C ASP A 25 31.17 -20.15 12.10
N GLN A 26 32.45 -19.76 12.10
CA GLN A 26 33.03 -18.89 13.14
C GLN A 26 32.41 -17.48 13.13
N ILE A 27 32.21 -16.90 11.95
CA ILE A 27 31.55 -15.59 11.80
C ILE A 27 30.10 -15.66 12.27
N ARG A 28 29.38 -16.75 11.96
CA ARG A 28 28.01 -16.95 12.47
C ARG A 28 27.99 -17.08 13.99
N GLN A 29 28.97 -17.76 14.58
CA GLN A 29 29.09 -17.87 16.03
C GLN A 29 29.41 -16.52 16.68
N SER A 30 30.32 -15.73 16.10
CA SER A 30 30.66 -14.40 16.63
C SER A 30 29.49 -13.41 16.50
N ILE A 31 28.77 -13.41 15.38
CA ILE A 31 27.57 -12.58 15.20
C ILE A 31 26.47 -13.01 16.18
N ARG A 32 26.27 -14.30 16.42
CA ARG A 32 25.31 -14.79 17.43
C ARG A 32 25.69 -14.38 18.85
N ALA A 33 26.98 -14.34 19.16
CA ALA A 33 27.45 -13.87 20.46
C ALA A 33 27.29 -12.34 20.61
N ALA A 34 27.54 -11.58 19.54
CA ALA A 34 27.44 -10.12 19.56
C ALA A 34 26.00 -9.59 19.50
N SER A 35 25.08 -10.30 18.84
CA SER A 35 23.71 -9.83 18.66
C SER A 35 22.82 -10.02 19.89
N GLY A 36 23.26 -10.73 20.94
CA GLY A 36 22.44 -11.02 22.12
C GLY A 36 21.13 -11.75 21.81
N VAL A 37 20.92 -12.17 20.56
CA VAL A 37 19.77 -12.96 20.13
C VAL A 37 20.10 -14.41 20.50
N THR A 38 19.98 -14.70 21.79
CA THR A 38 19.67 -16.06 22.23
C THR A 38 18.47 -16.51 21.40
N ALA A 39 18.71 -17.52 20.56
CA ALA A 39 17.66 -18.26 19.90
C ALA A 39 16.55 -18.50 20.91
N VAL A 40 15.33 -18.11 20.53
CA VAL A 40 14.10 -18.42 21.27
C VAL A 40 13.96 -19.94 21.25
N ASN A 41 14.68 -20.59 22.15
CA ASN A 41 14.35 -21.92 22.60
C ASN A 41 13.09 -21.75 23.42
N ALA A 42 11.99 -22.15 22.79
CA ALA A 42 10.76 -22.50 23.48
C ALA A 42 11.11 -23.35 24.71
N SER A 43 10.33 -23.16 25.78
CA SER A 43 10.36 -23.88 27.06
C SER A 43 11.49 -23.51 28.03
N THR A 44 11.31 -22.44 28.79
CA THR A 44 11.30 -22.50 30.27
C THR A 44 10.82 -21.18 30.86
N GLY A 45 9.88 -21.27 31.80
CA GLY A 45 9.41 -20.13 32.57
C GLY A 45 10.52 -19.61 33.46
N ILE A 46 10.91 -18.35 33.24
CA ILE A 46 11.77 -17.62 34.16
C ILE A 46 10.96 -16.42 34.64
N SER A 47 10.59 -16.51 35.92
CA SER A 47 10.13 -15.40 36.74
C SER A 47 11.26 -14.36 36.80
N LEU A 48 11.06 -13.18 36.21
CA LEU A 48 11.94 -12.02 36.39
C LEU A 48 11.13 -10.93 37.12
N PRO A 49 11.71 -10.31 38.16
CA PRO A 49 10.98 -9.45 39.08
C PRO A 49 10.57 -8.11 38.44
N ASP A 50 9.54 -7.55 39.05
CA ASP A 50 8.79 -6.35 38.74
C ASP A 50 9.63 -5.07 38.97
N GLN A 51 10.68 -4.87 38.19
CA GLN A 51 11.44 -3.62 38.18
C GLN A 51 11.20 -2.86 36.89
N GLN A 52 10.36 -1.82 36.98
CA GLN A 52 10.23 -0.76 35.98
C GLN A 52 11.60 -0.11 35.75
N PRO A 53 12.19 -0.17 34.54
CA PRO A 53 13.33 0.65 34.22
C PRO A 53 12.81 2.07 33.96
N ALA A 54 13.07 2.99 34.89
CA ALA A 54 12.53 4.35 34.90
C ALA A 54 13.00 5.27 33.76
N SER A 55 13.81 4.78 32.82
CA SER A 55 14.38 5.60 31.73
C SER A 55 14.57 4.80 30.45
N LEU A 56 13.48 4.23 29.91
CA LEU A 56 13.49 3.66 28.56
C LEU A 56 12.78 4.60 27.57
N PRO A 57 13.27 4.68 26.33
CA PRO A 57 12.67 5.50 25.27
C PRO A 57 11.19 5.14 25.06
N SER A 58 10.39 6.14 24.67
CA SER A 58 8.92 6.08 24.61
C SER A 58 8.36 4.83 23.91
N VAL A 59 9.02 4.36 22.84
CA VAL A 59 8.65 3.17 22.09
C VAL A 59 8.85 1.88 22.89
N HIS A 60 9.96 1.74 23.60
CA HIS A 60 10.21 0.58 24.48
C HIS A 60 9.23 0.55 25.65
N LYS A 61 8.85 1.73 26.18
CA LYS A 61 7.81 1.85 27.21
C LYS A 61 6.43 1.42 26.68
N ALA A 62 6.10 1.77 25.45
CA ALA A 62 4.86 1.34 24.79
C ALA A 62 4.85 -0.18 24.55
N TYR A 63 5.96 -0.75 24.07
CA TYR A 63 6.10 -2.20 23.90
C TYR A 63 5.98 -2.96 25.23
N TRP A 64 6.60 -2.45 26.30
CA TRP A 64 6.51 -3.08 27.62
C TRP A 64 5.09 -3.05 28.19
N LYS A 65 4.38 -1.92 28.02
CA LYS A 65 2.95 -1.81 28.36
C LYS A 65 2.10 -2.80 27.54
N ALA A 66 2.36 -2.93 26.25
CA ALA A 66 1.66 -3.88 25.39
C ALA A 66 1.89 -5.32 25.83
N LEU A 67 3.13 -5.67 26.21
CA LEU A 67 3.48 -6.99 26.71
C LEU A 67 2.84 -7.29 28.07
N GLN A 68 2.77 -6.29 28.96
CA GLN A 68 2.04 -6.41 30.23
C GLN A 68 0.54 -6.61 30.00
N ALA A 69 -0.07 -5.83 29.09
CA ALA A 69 -1.47 -5.98 28.74
C ALA A 69 -1.77 -7.35 28.10
N HIS A 70 -0.88 -7.86 27.24
CA HIS A 70 -0.99 -9.18 26.65
C HIS A 70 -0.97 -10.29 27.71
N ARG A 71 -0.04 -10.21 28.68
CA ARG A 71 0.01 -11.16 29.81
C ARG A 71 -1.27 -11.13 30.64
N GLN A 72 -1.80 -9.94 30.94
CA GLN A 72 -3.06 -9.80 31.67
C GLN A 72 -4.25 -10.40 30.88
N ALA A 73 -4.30 -10.17 29.57
CA ALA A 73 -5.33 -10.75 28.70
C ALA A 73 -5.24 -12.28 28.66
N GLN A 74 -4.03 -12.83 28.55
CA GLN A 74 -3.79 -14.27 28.56
C GLN A 74 -4.20 -14.91 29.89
N ALA A 75 -3.91 -14.26 31.02
CA ALA A 75 -4.35 -14.71 32.34
C ALA A 75 -5.89 -14.72 32.46
N LYS A 76 -6.56 -13.68 31.97
CA LYS A 76 -8.04 -13.62 31.92
C LYS A 76 -8.62 -14.72 31.04
N TYR A 77 -8.02 -14.97 29.88
CA TYR A 77 -8.43 -16.04 28.98
C TYR A 77 -8.31 -17.42 29.64
N GLN A 78 -7.18 -17.69 30.31
CA GLN A 78 -6.99 -18.93 31.04
C GLN A 78 -7.99 -19.08 32.19
N ALA A 79 -8.26 -18.01 32.94
CA ALA A 79 -9.27 -18.01 33.99
C ALA A 79 -10.66 -18.36 33.44
N LEU A 80 -11.10 -17.70 32.36
CA LEU A 80 -12.36 -17.99 31.68
C LEU A 80 -12.41 -19.41 31.13
N LYS A 81 -11.31 -19.88 30.54
CA LYS A 81 -11.20 -21.26 30.05
C LYS A 81 -11.41 -22.26 31.19
N THR A 82 -10.78 -22.04 32.35
CA THR A 82 -10.97 -22.91 33.51
C THR A 82 -12.38 -22.80 34.10
N GLU A 83 -13.04 -21.65 34.01
CA GLU A 83 -14.44 -21.48 34.43
C GLU A 83 -15.38 -22.25 33.50
N VAL A 84 -15.19 -22.17 32.18
CA VAL A 84 -15.95 -22.94 31.20
C VAL A 84 -15.73 -24.44 31.39
N GLU A 85 -14.50 -24.87 31.63
CA GLU A 85 -14.18 -26.28 31.92
C GLU A 85 -14.86 -26.74 33.21
N LYS A 86 -14.86 -25.92 34.27
CA LYS A 86 -15.59 -26.20 35.52
C LYS A 86 -17.10 -26.26 35.33
N LEU A 87 -17.67 -25.39 34.50
CA LEU A 87 -19.10 -25.44 34.15
C LEU A 87 -19.45 -26.66 33.29
N SER A 88 -18.54 -27.11 32.43
CA SER A 88 -18.73 -28.33 31.64
C SER A 88 -18.51 -29.62 32.43
N GLN A 89 -17.67 -29.59 33.47
CA GLN A 89 -17.35 -30.74 34.33
C GLN A 89 -18.20 -30.78 35.60
N ALA A 90 -18.94 -29.72 35.92
CA ALA A 90 -19.92 -29.75 37.00
C ALA A 90 -20.91 -30.90 36.71
N PRO A 91 -21.01 -31.90 37.60
CA PRO A 91 -21.91 -33.02 37.37
C PRO A 91 -23.32 -32.48 37.22
N SER A 92 -23.94 -32.82 36.09
CA SER A 92 -25.33 -32.50 35.76
C SER A 92 -26.25 -33.10 36.84
N ILE A 93 -26.47 -32.36 37.92
CA ILE A 93 -27.42 -32.71 38.98
C ILE A 93 -28.87 -32.54 38.52
N ASN A 94 -29.10 -31.94 37.35
CA ASN A 94 -30.42 -31.84 36.76
C ASN A 94 -30.51 -32.61 35.44
N LYS A 95 -30.61 -33.94 35.55
CA LYS A 95 -31.45 -34.72 34.62
C LYS A 95 -32.91 -34.25 34.82
N HIS A 96 -33.25 -33.09 34.29
CA HIS A 96 -34.65 -32.72 34.13
C HIS A 96 -35.28 -33.63 33.07
N PRO A 97 -36.46 -34.21 33.34
CA PRO A 97 -37.17 -34.98 32.34
C PRO A 97 -37.58 -34.02 31.22
N ASN A 98 -37.19 -34.36 29.99
CA ASN A 98 -37.83 -33.96 28.74
C ASN A 98 -38.64 -32.64 28.80
N VAL A 99 -37.96 -31.50 29.00
CA VAL A 99 -38.61 -30.19 28.86
C VAL A 99 -38.72 -29.94 27.36
N GLU A 100 -39.95 -29.83 26.87
CA GLU A 100 -40.23 -29.59 25.47
C GLU A 100 -39.43 -28.38 24.94
N PRO A 101 -38.79 -28.51 23.77
CA PRO A 101 -37.93 -27.47 23.20
C PRO A 101 -38.68 -26.16 22.92
N ASP A 102 -40.02 -26.20 22.90
CA ASP A 102 -40.88 -25.05 22.63
C ASP A 102 -40.96 -24.09 23.83
N LEU A 103 -41.05 -24.58 25.07
CA LEU A 103 -41.05 -23.70 26.25
C LEU A 103 -39.71 -22.98 26.45
N LEU A 104 -38.58 -23.64 26.12
CA LEU A 104 -37.26 -23.02 26.12
C LEU A 104 -37.12 -21.98 25.01
N ARG A 105 -37.67 -22.22 23.82
CA ARG A 105 -37.64 -21.24 22.74
C ARG A 105 -38.55 -20.05 23.01
N GLU A 106 -39.74 -20.29 23.55
CA GLU A 106 -40.75 -19.25 23.76
C GLU A 106 -40.49 -18.38 24.98
N SER A 107 -39.92 -18.91 26.07
CA SER A 107 -39.70 -18.13 27.30
C SER A 107 -38.25 -17.69 27.50
N TYR A 108 -37.27 -18.54 27.16
CA TYR A 108 -35.87 -18.28 27.52
C TYR A 108 -35.13 -17.42 26.47
N LEU A 109 -35.43 -17.57 25.18
CA LEU A 109 -34.88 -16.70 24.14
C LEU A 109 -35.29 -15.22 24.27
N PRO A 110 -36.56 -14.85 24.50
CA PRO A 110 -36.90 -13.45 24.71
C PRO A 110 -36.25 -12.89 25.99
N LEU A 111 -36.13 -13.69 27.05
CA LEU A 111 -35.44 -13.30 28.27
C LEU A 111 -33.93 -13.06 28.04
N LEU A 112 -33.28 -13.89 27.23
CA LEU A 112 -31.90 -13.67 26.80
C LEU A 112 -31.74 -12.39 25.97
N LYS A 113 -32.63 -12.18 25.00
CA LYS A 113 -32.65 -10.94 24.20
C LYS A 113 -32.88 -9.71 25.07
N GLN A 114 -33.74 -9.81 26.09
CA GLN A 114 -33.97 -8.74 27.05
C GLN A 114 -32.72 -8.46 27.90
N LYS A 115 -32.05 -9.49 28.41
CA LYS A 115 -30.78 -9.33 29.14
C LYS A 115 -29.68 -8.73 28.27
N GLU A 116 -29.63 -9.10 26.99
CA GLU A 116 -28.69 -8.51 26.05
C GLU A 116 -29.00 -7.03 25.79
N LYS A 117 -30.27 -6.68 25.56
CA LYS A 117 -30.71 -5.29 25.46
C LYS A 117 -30.36 -4.48 26.72
N GLN A 118 -30.56 -5.05 27.90
CA GLN A 118 -30.21 -4.41 29.17
C GLN A 118 -28.70 -4.19 29.29
N ARG A 119 -27.86 -5.15 28.88
CA ARG A 119 -26.39 -4.97 28.85
C ARG A 119 -25.97 -3.86 27.88
N LYS A 120 -26.62 -3.78 26.71
CA LYS A 120 -26.40 -2.72 25.73
C LYS A 120 -26.78 -1.35 26.32
N LEU A 121 -27.95 -1.24 26.94
CA LEU A 121 -28.40 -0.02 27.61
C LEU A 121 -27.45 0.39 28.75
N ALA A 122 -27.05 -0.53 29.62
CA ALA A 122 -26.10 -0.24 30.70
C ALA A 122 -24.72 0.23 30.17
N THR A 123 -24.33 -0.23 28.97
CA THR A 123 -23.12 0.25 28.32
C THR A 123 -23.30 1.67 27.80
N LEU A 124 -24.45 1.95 27.15
CA LEU A 124 -24.81 3.29 26.68
C LEU A 124 -24.91 4.29 27.84
N GLU A 125 -25.54 3.91 28.95
CA GLU A 125 -25.62 4.71 30.17
C GLU A 125 -24.23 5.01 30.74
N ARG A 126 -23.35 3.99 30.80
CA ARG A 126 -21.97 4.18 31.24
C ARG A 126 -21.19 5.12 30.31
N THR A 127 -21.35 4.98 28.99
CA THR A 127 -20.68 5.86 28.03
C THR A 127 -21.26 7.27 28.10
N PHE A 128 -22.57 7.42 28.29
CA PHE A 128 -23.20 8.72 28.45
C PHE A 128 -22.74 9.40 29.73
N ALA A 129 -22.71 8.69 30.86
CA ALA A 129 -22.15 9.22 32.11
C ALA A 129 -20.65 9.59 31.97
N ARG A 130 -19.89 8.83 31.19
CA ARG A 130 -18.49 9.15 30.85
C ARG A 130 -18.39 10.41 29.99
N ILE A 131 -19.24 10.56 28.97
CA ILE A 131 -19.27 11.75 28.13
C ILE A 131 -19.78 12.96 28.93
N GLN A 132 -20.72 12.77 29.86
CA GLN A 132 -21.23 13.85 30.70
C GLN A 132 -20.22 14.30 31.75
N SER A 133 -19.42 13.38 32.31
CA SER A 133 -18.31 13.75 33.20
C SER A 133 -17.17 14.42 32.45
N ILE A 134 -16.78 13.90 31.28
CA ILE A 134 -15.71 14.50 30.46
C ILE A 134 -16.17 15.81 29.81
N GLY A 135 -17.38 15.84 29.27
CA GLY A 135 -18.00 17.00 28.62
C GLY A 135 -18.42 18.07 29.61
N GLY A 136 -18.78 17.71 30.84
CA GLY A 136 -19.02 18.68 31.92
C GLY A 136 -17.77 19.47 32.29
N ASP A 137 -16.61 18.79 32.36
CA ASP A 137 -15.31 19.44 32.55
C ASP A 137 -14.84 20.18 31.28
N ALA A 138 -15.05 19.62 30.07
CA ALA A 138 -14.61 20.22 28.82
C ALA A 138 -15.46 21.40 28.32
N VAL A 139 -16.69 21.58 28.82
CA VAL A 139 -17.49 22.80 28.59
C VAL A 139 -17.11 23.89 29.59
N ALA A 140 -16.56 23.53 30.76
CA ALA A 140 -16.03 24.48 31.74
C ALA A 140 -14.61 24.96 31.39
N ASP A 141 -13.78 24.09 30.81
CA ASP A 141 -12.43 24.43 30.35
C ASP A 141 -12.42 24.76 28.85
N SER A 142 -11.93 25.95 28.49
CA SER A 142 -11.72 26.32 27.08
C SER A 142 -10.85 25.28 26.37
N PHE A 143 -11.20 24.91 25.12
CA PHE A 143 -10.50 23.91 24.30
C PHE A 143 -8.95 24.04 24.34
N ASP A 144 -8.43 25.27 24.42
CA ASP A 144 -6.98 25.55 24.53
C ASP A 144 -6.34 24.95 25.80
N ASN A 145 -7.06 24.89 26.92
CA ASN A 145 -6.58 24.30 28.18
C ASN A 145 -6.55 22.77 28.12
N VAL A 146 -7.53 22.16 27.44
CA VAL A 146 -7.56 20.70 27.22
C VAL A 146 -6.41 20.28 26.30
N VAL A 147 -6.17 21.06 25.24
CA VAL A 147 -5.05 20.89 24.32
C VAL A 147 -3.71 21.03 25.06
N ARG A 148 -3.52 22.08 25.88
CA ARG A 148 -2.29 22.24 26.70
C ARG A 148 -2.07 21.13 27.72
N LYS A 149 -3.13 20.52 28.25
CA LYS A 149 -3.04 19.42 29.22
C LYS A 149 -2.63 18.10 28.59
N GLU A 150 -3.09 17.81 27.37
CA GLU A 150 -2.79 16.57 26.65
C GLU A 150 -1.50 16.66 25.82
N ILE A 151 -1.20 17.83 25.25
CA ILE A 151 -0.04 18.04 24.35
C ILE A 151 1.15 18.67 25.09
N GLY A 152 0.94 19.19 26.30
CA GLY A 152 1.93 19.95 27.05
C GLY A 152 2.05 21.39 26.56
N ASP A 153 2.71 22.24 27.36
CA ASP A 153 2.98 23.62 26.96
C ASP A 153 3.84 23.64 25.70
N VAL A 154 3.40 24.39 24.69
CA VAL A 154 4.15 24.64 23.48
C VAL A 154 5.51 25.22 23.88
N PRO A 155 6.64 24.66 23.40
CA PRO A 155 7.96 25.14 23.78
C PRO A 155 8.04 26.64 23.51
N TYR A 156 8.46 27.40 24.53
CA TYR A 156 8.65 28.84 24.44
C TYR A 156 9.50 29.13 23.19
N PRO A 157 9.06 30.02 22.28
CA PRO A 157 9.90 30.42 21.18
C PRO A 157 11.20 30.98 21.76
N PRO A 158 12.37 30.58 21.23
CA PRO A 158 13.65 31.03 21.79
C PRO A 158 13.67 32.55 21.82
N ASN A 159 13.87 33.10 23.02
CA ASN A 159 13.99 34.54 23.24
C ASN A 159 14.97 35.12 22.22
N ALA A 160 14.52 36.11 21.45
CA ALA A 160 15.25 36.75 20.35
C ALA A 160 16.53 37.50 20.79
N SER A 161 17.03 37.28 22.00
CA SER A 161 18.22 37.94 22.57
C SER A 161 19.53 37.19 22.37
N THR A 162 19.56 36.09 21.59
CA THR A 162 20.79 35.29 21.37
C THR A 162 21.18 35.11 19.90
N PHE A 163 20.65 35.93 19.00
CA PHE A 163 21.28 36.09 17.68
C PHE A 163 22.31 37.22 17.76
N PRO A 164 23.60 36.97 17.43
CA PRO A 164 24.55 38.06 17.28
C PRO A 164 24.05 38.95 16.16
N GLU A 165 24.00 40.24 16.46
CA GLU A 165 23.76 41.37 15.58
C GLU A 165 24.76 41.31 14.40
N ARG A 166 24.44 40.48 13.42
CA ARG A 166 25.23 40.31 12.20
C ARG A 166 24.46 41.00 11.08
N GLU A 167 24.80 42.27 10.89
CA GLU A 167 24.67 43.02 9.63
C GLU A 167 23.33 42.82 8.90
N LEU A 168 22.22 43.17 9.56
CA LEU A 168 20.87 43.06 8.97
C LEU A 168 20.48 44.23 8.05
N ASP A 169 21.34 45.23 7.88
CA ASP A 169 20.93 46.49 7.24
C ASP A 169 21.10 46.54 5.71
N SER A 170 21.77 45.57 5.07
CA SER A 170 22.01 45.64 3.62
C SER A 170 21.39 44.52 2.78
N TYR A 171 20.90 43.42 3.38
CA TYR A 171 20.33 42.28 2.62
C TYR A 171 18.93 41.83 3.08
N ALA A 172 18.39 42.34 4.20
CA ALA A 172 17.06 41.96 4.71
C ALA A 172 15.90 42.83 4.16
N GLY A 173 16.20 43.91 3.45
CA GLY A 173 15.23 44.77 2.79
C GLY A 173 14.26 44.03 1.84
N PRO A 174 14.74 43.23 0.88
CA PRO A 174 13.86 42.52 -0.06
C PRO A 174 13.05 41.42 0.62
N ASP A 175 13.62 40.69 1.58
CA ASP A 175 12.96 39.56 2.25
C ASP A 175 11.84 40.03 3.19
N LEU A 176 12.06 41.12 3.93
CA LEU A 176 11.01 41.73 4.75
C LEU A 176 9.86 42.28 3.88
N THR A 177 10.16 42.84 2.70
CA THR A 177 9.11 43.30 1.79
C THR A 177 8.35 42.15 1.14
N GLN A 178 9.00 41.04 0.82
CA GLN A 178 8.35 39.82 0.33
C GLN A 178 7.46 39.21 1.41
N LEU A 179 7.93 39.17 2.67
CA LEU A 179 7.12 38.71 3.79
C LEU A 179 5.91 39.61 4.01
N LYS A 180 6.08 40.94 3.99
CA LYS A 180 4.96 41.89 4.08
C LYS A 180 3.98 41.72 2.92
N GLN A 181 4.46 41.50 1.71
CA GLN A 181 3.62 41.24 0.54
C GLN A 181 2.88 39.89 0.64
N ALA A 182 3.54 38.85 1.17
CA ALA A 182 2.94 37.55 1.42
C ALA A 182 1.87 37.63 2.53
N ILE A 183 2.13 38.36 3.60
CA ILE A 183 1.17 38.61 4.69
C ILE A 183 -0.04 39.40 4.18
N LEU A 184 0.17 40.46 3.40
CA LEU A 184 -0.93 41.22 2.79
C LEU A 184 -1.70 40.40 1.76
N GLY A 185 -1.02 39.54 0.99
CA GLY A 185 -1.63 38.61 0.06
C GLY A 185 -2.48 37.55 0.77
N ALA A 186 -1.97 36.98 1.86
CA ALA A 186 -2.69 36.03 2.70
C ALA A 186 -3.90 36.69 3.36
N LYS A 187 -3.74 37.88 3.94
CA LYS A 187 -4.84 38.65 4.52
C LYS A 187 -5.94 38.94 3.50
N ARG A 188 -5.58 39.36 2.28
CA ARG A 188 -6.55 39.60 1.20
C ARG A 188 -7.29 38.33 0.80
N LYS A 189 -6.62 37.18 0.77
CA LYS A 189 -7.29 35.89 0.50
C LYS A 189 -8.27 35.54 1.62
N CYS A 190 -7.87 35.69 2.89
CA CYS A 190 -8.75 35.49 4.03
C CYS A 190 -9.97 36.43 3.97
N ASP A 191 -9.77 37.71 3.68
CA ASP A 191 -10.88 38.68 3.54
C ASP A 191 -11.85 38.31 2.40
N VAL A 192 -11.34 37.72 1.30
CA VAL A 192 -12.19 37.22 0.20
C VAL A 192 -12.98 35.98 0.64
N HIS A 193 -12.35 35.03 1.32
CA HIS A 193 -13.05 33.85 1.84
C HIS A 193 -14.09 34.22 2.91
N GLN A 194 -13.78 35.19 3.78
CA GLN A 194 -14.72 35.72 4.76
C GLN A 194 -15.96 36.31 4.09
N LYS A 195 -15.76 37.14 3.04
CA LYS A 195 -16.88 37.70 2.28
C LYS A 195 -17.70 36.64 1.54
N LEU A 196 -17.06 35.62 0.98
CA LEU A 196 -17.77 34.50 0.35
C LEU A 196 -18.61 33.74 1.37
N ILE A 197 -18.13 33.56 2.60
CA ILE A 197 -18.89 32.93 3.68
C ILE A 197 -20.09 33.81 4.07
N GLU A 198 -19.89 35.11 4.25
CA GLU A 198 -20.97 36.07 4.56
C GLU A 198 -22.03 36.11 3.44
N ASP A 199 -21.61 36.07 2.17
CA ASP A 199 -22.50 36.01 1.01
C ASP A 199 -23.28 34.69 0.97
N ILE A 200 -22.63 33.55 1.24
CA ILE A 200 -23.28 32.24 1.31
C ILE A 200 -24.28 32.19 2.46
N GLU A 201 -23.92 32.66 3.66
CA GLU A 201 -24.81 32.70 4.83
C GLU A 201 -26.01 33.63 4.61
N SER A 202 -25.82 34.77 3.94
CA SER A 202 -26.91 35.66 3.57
C SER A 202 -27.86 35.05 2.51
N SER A 203 -27.34 34.20 1.63
CA SER A 203 -28.10 33.49 0.59
C SER A 203 -28.81 32.21 1.10
N ALA A 204 -28.28 31.58 2.16
CA ALA A 204 -28.83 30.36 2.76
C ALA A 204 -30.11 30.59 3.58
N SER A 205 -30.52 31.85 3.80
CA SER A 205 -31.79 32.20 4.44
C SER A 205 -33.01 32.08 3.50
N ALA A 206 -32.82 31.79 2.20
CA ALA A 206 -33.92 31.53 1.27
C ALA A 206 -34.12 30.01 1.13
N VAL A 207 -35.25 29.52 1.66
CA VAL A 207 -35.76 28.13 1.63
C VAL A 207 -35.11 27.25 0.54
N THR A 208 -34.14 26.44 0.95
CA THR A 208 -33.35 25.59 0.06
C THR A 208 -34.07 24.26 -0.18
N ASP A 209 -34.31 23.94 -1.45
CA ASP A 209 -34.89 22.67 -1.90
C ASP A 209 -33.90 21.53 -1.58
N PRO A 210 -34.29 20.40 -0.94
CA PRO A 210 -33.35 19.36 -0.49
C PRO A 210 -32.51 18.74 -1.63
N HIS A 211 -32.98 18.85 -2.87
CA HIS A 211 -32.24 18.35 -4.03
C HIS A 211 -31.01 19.23 -4.37
N THR A 212 -31.11 20.55 -4.17
CA THR A 212 -29.98 21.45 -4.41
C THR A 212 -28.96 21.36 -3.28
N GLU A 213 -29.38 21.04 -2.06
CA GLU A 213 -28.48 20.74 -0.93
C GLU A 213 -27.66 19.47 -1.18
N LEU A 214 -28.30 18.39 -1.66
CA LEU A 214 -27.60 17.16 -2.03
C LEU A 214 -26.60 17.39 -3.18
N GLN A 215 -26.97 18.19 -4.17
CA GLN A 215 -26.07 18.53 -5.28
C GLN A 215 -24.90 19.41 -4.82
N ALA A 216 -25.16 20.37 -3.93
CA ALA A 216 -24.11 21.20 -3.32
C ALA A 216 -23.16 20.36 -2.46
N LEU A 217 -23.68 19.42 -1.68
CA LEU A 217 -22.88 18.49 -0.88
C LEU A 217 -22.02 17.57 -1.77
N GLN A 218 -22.59 17.07 -2.87
CA GLN A 218 -21.86 16.27 -3.85
C GLN A 218 -20.75 17.08 -4.53
N ASN A 219 -21.02 18.34 -4.87
CA ASN A 219 -20.00 19.23 -5.43
C ASN A 219 -18.90 19.57 -4.42
N ALA A 220 -19.24 19.86 -3.16
CA ALA A 220 -18.27 20.09 -2.09
C ALA A 220 -17.42 18.84 -1.81
N HIS A 221 -18.03 17.65 -1.86
CA HIS A 221 -17.32 16.39 -1.75
C HIS A 221 -16.32 16.19 -2.91
N ASN A 222 -16.74 16.46 -4.15
CA ASN A 222 -15.86 16.37 -5.31
C ASN A 222 -14.72 17.41 -5.24
N GLU A 223 -14.99 18.62 -4.78
CA GLU A 223 -13.98 19.66 -4.60
C GLU A 223 -12.97 19.30 -3.51
N LEU A 224 -13.43 18.78 -2.36
CA LEU A 224 -12.55 18.26 -1.31
C LEU A 224 -11.72 17.07 -1.79
N THR A 225 -12.31 16.19 -2.60
CA THR A 225 -11.60 15.05 -3.19
C THR A 225 -10.48 15.55 -4.10
N LEU A 226 -10.77 16.50 -5.00
CA LEU A 226 -9.78 17.11 -5.88
C LEU A 226 -8.72 17.90 -5.11
N TRP A 227 -9.09 18.59 -4.03
CA TRP A 227 -8.15 19.26 -3.14
C TRP A 227 -7.23 18.25 -2.44
N MET A 228 -7.77 17.15 -1.91
CA MET A 228 -6.95 16.08 -1.31
C MET A 228 -6.04 15.42 -2.34
N GLU A 229 -6.54 15.13 -3.54
CA GLU A 229 -5.74 14.56 -4.63
C GLU A 229 -4.60 15.51 -5.04
N THR A 230 -4.85 16.80 -5.14
CA THR A 230 -3.80 17.79 -5.44
C THR A 230 -2.80 17.94 -4.31
N GLN A 231 -3.23 17.91 -3.03
CA GLN A 231 -2.30 17.89 -1.89
C GLN A 231 -1.47 16.59 -1.87
N LEU A 232 -2.08 15.43 -2.12
CA LEU A 232 -1.38 14.15 -2.18
C LEU A 232 -0.40 14.08 -3.35
N ALA A 233 -0.76 14.65 -4.51
CA ALA A 233 0.14 14.81 -5.64
C ALA A 233 1.35 15.69 -5.27
N LEU A 234 1.11 16.81 -4.58
CA LEU A 234 2.17 17.70 -4.10
C LEU A 234 3.11 17.00 -3.11
N ILE A 235 2.58 16.17 -2.22
CA ILE A 235 3.36 15.38 -1.26
C ILE A 235 4.15 14.27 -1.97
N SER A 236 3.59 13.68 -3.04
CA SER A 236 4.27 12.64 -3.83
C SER A 236 5.41 13.20 -4.69
N ASP A 237 5.34 14.48 -5.08
CA ASP A 237 6.37 15.17 -5.87
C ASP A 237 7.52 15.71 -4.99
N VAL A 238 7.34 15.73 -3.67
CA VAL A 238 8.43 15.99 -2.70
C VAL A 238 9.17 14.67 -2.44
N GLU A 239 9.94 14.23 -3.44
CA GLU A 239 11.06 13.32 -3.18
C GLU A 239 12.12 14.05 -2.33
N PRO A 240 12.81 13.36 -1.40
CA PRO A 240 13.76 13.99 -0.51
C PRO A 240 14.98 14.44 -1.31
N SER A 241 15.00 15.72 -1.67
CA SER A 241 16.23 16.40 -2.06
C SER A 241 17.24 16.21 -0.93
N THR A 242 18.28 15.45 -1.24
CA THR A 242 19.42 15.19 -0.38
C THR A 242 20.09 16.49 0.00
N GLU A 243 19.81 17.00 1.19
CA GLU A 243 20.57 18.10 1.78
C GLU A 243 21.03 17.76 3.20
N SER A 244 22.28 17.30 3.23
CA SER A 244 23.35 17.74 4.12
C SER A 244 23.01 18.04 5.59
N GLY A 245 23.45 17.13 6.45
CA GLY A 245 24.34 17.49 7.54
C GLY A 245 23.72 18.10 8.80
N THR A 246 23.32 17.23 9.73
CA THR A 246 23.49 17.54 11.15
C THR A 246 23.86 16.27 11.91
N ALA A 247 25.13 16.20 12.30
CA ALA A 247 25.68 15.20 13.19
C ALA A 247 25.17 15.44 14.63
N SER A 248 24.74 14.37 15.29
CA SER A 248 24.60 14.29 16.74
C SER A 248 25.33 13.03 17.21
N PRO A 249 26.11 13.10 18.31
CA PRO A 249 27.16 12.13 18.60
C PRO A 249 26.60 10.91 19.31
N THR A 250 26.84 9.73 18.75
CA THR A 250 26.69 8.45 19.46
C THR A 250 28.03 8.01 20.05
N PRO A 251 28.03 7.39 21.24
CA PRO A 251 29.23 7.13 22.00
C PRO A 251 30.08 6.01 21.39
N VAL A 252 31.38 6.28 21.42
CA VAL A 252 32.52 5.43 21.05
C VAL A 252 32.34 3.99 21.52
N LEU A 253 32.33 3.07 20.56
CA LEU A 253 32.69 1.66 20.78
C LEU A 253 33.95 1.37 19.95
N GLU A 254 35.08 1.80 20.51
CA GLU A 254 36.40 1.30 20.18
C GLU A 254 36.43 -0.19 20.49
N ASN A 255 36.41 -1.03 19.45
CA ASN A 255 37.12 -2.31 19.35
C ASN A 255 36.54 -3.13 18.21
N PHE A 256 36.97 -2.83 16.99
CA PHE A 256 37.35 -3.77 15.94
C PHE A 256 37.92 -2.89 14.83
N GLY A 257 39.19 -3.07 14.47
CA GLY A 257 39.95 -2.20 13.57
C GLY A 257 39.49 -2.23 12.11
N LEU A 258 38.23 -1.90 11.84
CA LEU A 258 37.69 -1.65 10.51
C LEU A 258 36.99 -0.30 10.54
N ARG A 259 37.51 0.64 9.76
CA ARG A 259 36.98 1.99 9.61
C ARG A 259 35.59 1.87 8.94
N PRO A 260 34.46 2.18 9.58
CA PRO A 260 33.14 1.68 9.15
C PRO A 260 32.52 2.27 7.87
N GLY A 261 33.24 3.10 7.10
CA GLY A 261 32.67 3.82 5.94
C GLY A 261 33.46 3.68 4.65
N GLU A 262 34.78 3.88 4.70
CA GLU A 262 35.65 3.83 3.52
C GLU A 262 35.92 2.40 3.03
N ASP A 263 35.92 1.41 3.93
CA ASP A 263 36.26 0.02 3.59
C ASP A 263 35.12 -0.69 2.85
N ILE A 264 33.86 -0.33 3.08
CA ILE A 264 32.71 -0.96 2.42
C ILE A 264 32.61 -0.49 0.97
N ALA A 265 32.87 0.80 0.72
CA ALA A 265 32.89 1.37 -0.63
C ALA A 265 33.99 0.72 -1.48
N SER A 266 35.21 0.59 -0.94
CA SER A 266 36.33 -0.06 -1.65
C SER A 266 36.10 -1.55 -1.88
N LEU A 267 35.49 -2.26 -0.92
CA LEU A 267 35.07 -3.66 -1.08
C LEU A 267 33.98 -3.82 -2.16
N TYR A 268 33.06 -2.86 -2.26
CA TYR A 268 32.01 -2.87 -3.27
C TYR A 268 32.57 -2.56 -4.66
N GLU A 269 33.50 -1.62 -4.78
CA GLU A 269 34.23 -1.35 -6.03
C GLU A 269 35.02 -2.57 -6.49
N GLN A 270 35.76 -3.24 -5.59
CA GLN A 270 36.47 -4.49 -5.91
C GLN A 270 35.53 -5.60 -6.37
N TYR A 271 34.33 -5.69 -5.78
CA TYR A 271 33.30 -6.64 -6.19
C TYR A 271 32.76 -6.32 -7.60
N LEU A 272 32.52 -5.05 -7.92
CA LEU A 272 32.07 -4.62 -9.25
C LEU A 272 33.15 -4.92 -10.31
N ASP A 273 34.42 -4.63 -10.02
CA ASP A 273 35.54 -4.94 -10.91
C ASP A 273 35.68 -6.44 -11.18
N ALA A 274 35.57 -7.28 -10.13
CA ALA A 274 35.60 -8.73 -10.28
C ALA A 274 34.43 -9.25 -11.12
N ARG A 275 33.24 -8.65 -10.94
CA ARG A 275 32.04 -9.00 -11.71
C ARG A 275 32.14 -8.57 -13.16
N GLN A 276 32.72 -7.41 -13.44
CA GLN A 276 32.97 -6.94 -14.80
C GLN A 276 33.96 -7.87 -15.52
N LYS A 277 35.07 -8.23 -14.87
CA LYS A 277 36.04 -9.21 -15.42
C LYS A 277 35.39 -10.57 -15.69
N LEU A 278 34.51 -11.04 -14.81
CA LEU A 278 33.75 -12.27 -15.03
C LEU A 278 32.85 -12.15 -16.25
N LEU A 279 32.11 -11.05 -16.40
CA LEU A 279 31.26 -10.82 -17.57
C LEU A 279 32.09 -10.75 -18.86
N GLU A 280 33.26 -10.11 -18.85
CA GLU A 280 34.18 -10.07 -19.98
C GLU A 280 34.67 -11.46 -20.38
N THR A 281 35.03 -12.32 -19.41
CA THR A 281 35.42 -13.72 -19.67
C THR A 281 34.29 -14.61 -20.18
N ILE A 282 33.03 -14.30 -19.83
CA ILE A 282 31.85 -15.02 -20.35
C ILE A 282 31.47 -14.52 -21.75
N LEU A 283 31.60 -13.22 -22.00
CA LEU A 283 31.28 -12.60 -23.30
C LEU A 283 32.33 -12.91 -24.37
N HIS A 284 33.59 -13.09 -23.99
CA HIS A 284 34.68 -13.48 -24.89
C HIS A 284 35.30 -14.80 -24.43
N PRO A 285 34.66 -15.95 -24.70
CA PRO A 285 35.34 -17.22 -24.52
C PRO A 285 36.50 -17.25 -25.53
N GLU A 286 37.74 -17.18 -25.03
CA GLU A 286 38.93 -17.38 -25.86
C GLU A 286 38.76 -18.66 -26.66
N THR A 287 38.60 -18.49 -27.97
CA THR A 287 38.46 -19.55 -28.95
C THR A 287 39.79 -20.30 -29.04
N ALA A 288 39.90 -21.38 -28.27
CA ALA A 288 40.88 -22.41 -28.56
C ALA A 288 40.57 -23.03 -29.93
N GLU A 289 41.57 -22.98 -30.81
CA GLU A 289 41.58 -23.51 -32.17
C GLU A 289 41.10 -24.98 -32.20
N ILE A 290 39.97 -25.24 -32.84
CA ILE A 290 39.62 -26.58 -33.35
C ILE A 290 38.98 -26.42 -34.75
N VAL A 291 39.82 -26.70 -35.74
CA VAL A 291 39.58 -27.41 -37.01
C VAL A 291 38.15 -27.41 -37.56
N SER A 292 38.03 -26.73 -38.70
CA SER A 292 37.02 -26.88 -39.76
C SER A 292 36.43 -28.30 -39.87
N PHE A 293 35.11 -28.39 -39.72
CA PHE A 293 34.29 -29.38 -40.40
C PHE A 293 33.10 -28.68 -41.05
N ASP A 294 32.89 -29.06 -42.31
CA ASP A 294 31.91 -28.53 -43.24
C ASP A 294 30.45 -28.82 -42.84
N ALA A 295 29.62 -27.81 -43.14
CA ALA A 295 28.22 -27.85 -43.57
C ALA A 295 27.08 -27.83 -42.52
N PRO A 296 25.88 -27.29 -42.89
CA PRO A 296 25.54 -26.42 -44.02
C PRO A 296 25.09 -25.03 -43.57
N ALA A 297 25.34 -24.05 -44.44
CA ALA A 297 24.80 -22.71 -44.33
C ALA A 297 23.29 -22.74 -44.14
N LEU A 298 22.81 -22.15 -43.03
CA LEU A 298 21.45 -21.65 -42.96
C LEU A 298 21.29 -20.70 -44.14
N GLN A 299 20.53 -21.15 -45.14
CA GLN A 299 20.05 -20.33 -46.22
C GLN A 299 19.34 -19.12 -45.60
N ARG A 300 20.07 -18.00 -45.54
CA ARG A 300 19.44 -16.70 -45.73
C ARG A 300 18.68 -16.85 -47.02
N ARG A 301 17.36 -16.84 -46.89
CA ARG A 301 16.39 -16.71 -47.96
C ARG A 301 16.73 -15.40 -48.66
N ASN A 302 17.68 -15.46 -49.59
CA ASN A 302 17.82 -14.49 -50.65
C ASN A 302 16.51 -14.59 -51.40
N SER A 303 15.62 -13.66 -51.06
CA SER A 303 14.45 -13.29 -51.84
C SER A 303 14.80 -13.40 -53.31
N GLN A 304 14.21 -14.39 -53.97
CA GLN A 304 13.97 -14.30 -55.40
C GLN A 304 13.37 -12.91 -55.62
N LYS A 305 14.04 -12.11 -56.45
CA LYS A 305 13.46 -10.95 -57.07
C LYS A 305 12.35 -11.45 -57.99
N GLU A 306 11.21 -11.80 -57.42
CA GLU A 306 9.96 -11.67 -58.13
C GLU A 306 9.78 -10.18 -58.36
N ASN A 307 9.69 -9.82 -59.64
CA ASN A 307 9.35 -8.47 -60.06
C ASN A 307 7.91 -8.18 -59.59
N GLU A 308 7.77 -7.77 -58.33
CA GLU A 308 6.61 -7.03 -57.90
C GLU A 308 6.55 -5.76 -58.75
N PRO A 309 5.42 -5.45 -59.41
CA PRO A 309 5.27 -4.18 -60.08
C PRO A 309 5.43 -3.10 -59.02
N ARG A 310 6.52 -2.34 -59.11
CA ARG A 310 6.74 -1.13 -58.31
C ARG A 310 5.61 -0.17 -58.65
N VAL A 311 4.55 -0.20 -57.85
CA VAL A 311 3.49 0.80 -57.89
C VAL A 311 4.17 2.15 -57.69
N PRO A 312 3.98 3.13 -58.58
CA PRO A 312 4.65 4.42 -58.48
C PRO A 312 4.29 5.04 -57.13
N SER A 313 5.29 5.51 -56.37
CA SER A 313 5.11 6.15 -55.06
C SER A 313 4.16 7.35 -55.09
N GLU A 314 3.95 7.94 -56.26
CA GLU A 314 2.98 9.00 -56.54
C GLU A 314 1.52 8.53 -56.36
N ALA A 315 1.22 7.25 -56.60
CA ALA A 315 -0.12 6.68 -56.40
C ALA A 315 -0.49 6.52 -54.91
N LEU A 316 0.49 6.56 -54.00
CA LEU A 316 0.25 6.45 -52.55
C LEU A 316 -0.02 7.81 -51.88
N LEU A 317 0.41 8.91 -52.48
CA LEU A 317 0.26 10.27 -51.94
C LEU A 317 -1.17 10.61 -51.47
N PRO A 318 -2.26 10.32 -52.22
CA PRO A 318 -3.61 10.64 -51.77
C PRO A 318 -4.07 9.79 -50.57
N TYR A 319 -3.43 8.65 -50.31
CA TYR A 319 -3.78 7.75 -49.20
C TYR A 319 -2.97 8.01 -47.93
N ILE A 320 -1.88 8.79 -47.99
CA ILE A 320 -1.01 9.06 -46.83
C ILE A 320 -1.80 9.71 -45.69
N THR A 321 -2.65 10.69 -45.99
CA THR A 321 -3.47 11.36 -44.97
C THR A 321 -4.39 10.38 -44.25
N ARG A 322 -5.01 9.46 -45.00
CA ARG A 322 -5.86 8.39 -44.44
C ARG A 322 -5.06 7.38 -43.62
N LEU A 323 -3.87 6.99 -44.07
CA LEU A 323 -2.99 6.09 -43.32
C LEU A 323 -2.48 6.73 -42.02
N VAL A 324 -2.17 8.03 -42.04
CA VAL A 324 -1.80 8.79 -40.84
C VAL A 324 -2.96 8.87 -39.86
N ALA A 325 -4.17 9.18 -40.33
CA ALA A 325 -5.37 9.21 -39.49
C ALA A 325 -5.66 7.82 -38.88
N LEU A 326 -5.51 6.75 -39.66
CA LEU A 326 -5.71 5.38 -39.19
C LEU A 326 -4.66 4.99 -38.13
N ARG A 327 -3.40 5.40 -38.32
CA ARG A 327 -2.33 5.21 -37.32
C ARG A 327 -2.59 6.00 -36.03
N GLN A 328 -3.11 7.22 -36.12
CA GLN A 328 -3.51 7.99 -34.94
C GLN A 328 -4.67 7.31 -34.19
N GLN A 329 -5.66 6.80 -34.91
CA GLN A 329 -6.77 6.05 -34.31
C GLN A 329 -6.27 4.76 -33.62
N GLU A 330 -5.33 4.04 -34.25
CA GLU A 330 -4.71 2.87 -33.63
C GLU A 330 -3.99 3.22 -32.32
N GLN A 331 -3.21 4.30 -32.31
CA GLN A 331 -2.53 4.77 -31.10
C GLN A 331 -3.52 5.16 -30.00
N GLN A 332 -4.62 5.84 -30.34
CA GLN A 332 -5.68 6.18 -29.38
C GLN A 332 -6.34 4.93 -28.80
N LEU A 333 -6.64 3.92 -29.63
CA LEU A 333 -7.21 2.66 -29.16
C LEU A 333 -6.24 1.88 -28.27
N GLN A 334 -4.95 1.88 -28.60
CA GLN A 334 -3.92 1.26 -27.76
C GLN A 334 -3.81 1.97 -26.40
N GLN A 335 -3.86 3.30 -26.38
CA GLN A 335 -3.86 4.10 -25.14
C GLN A 335 -5.10 3.79 -24.30
N GLN A 336 -6.29 3.80 -24.89
CA GLN A 336 -7.54 3.45 -24.20
C GLN A 336 -7.50 2.02 -23.64
N SER A 337 -7.03 1.05 -24.42
CA SER A 337 -6.87 -0.34 -23.97
C SER A 337 -5.91 -0.45 -22.78
N SER A 338 -4.79 0.26 -22.83
CA SER A 338 -3.81 0.29 -21.73
C SER A 338 -4.38 0.95 -20.47
N HIS A 339 -5.17 2.02 -20.63
CA HIS A 339 -5.81 2.73 -19.53
C HIS A 339 -6.86 1.85 -18.83
N VAL A 340 -7.73 1.18 -19.60
CA VAL A 340 -8.74 0.26 -19.04
C VAL A 340 -8.07 -0.90 -18.30
N ARG A 341 -6.97 -1.46 -18.82
CA ARG A 341 -6.22 -2.51 -18.10
C ARG A 341 -5.66 -2.03 -16.76
N ARG A 342 -5.14 -0.79 -16.71
CA ARG A 342 -4.64 -0.20 -15.45
C ARG A 342 -5.78 0.03 -14.46
N GLN A 343 -6.91 0.57 -14.92
CA GLN A 343 -8.09 0.76 -14.07
C GLN A 343 -8.63 -0.57 -13.53
N MET A 344 -8.65 -1.61 -14.36
CA MET A 344 -9.08 -2.95 -13.93
C MET A 344 -8.13 -3.54 -12.88
N SER A 345 -6.81 -3.42 -13.06
CA SER A 345 -5.81 -3.81 -12.05
C SER A 345 -5.98 -3.05 -10.75
N ALA A 346 -6.17 -1.73 -10.82
CA ALA A 346 -6.35 -0.88 -9.64
C ALA A 346 -7.63 -1.27 -8.86
N ALA A 347 -8.75 -1.49 -9.56
CA ALA A 347 -9.97 -1.96 -8.94
C ALA A 347 -9.84 -3.37 -8.34
N GLU A 348 -9.09 -4.27 -9.00
CA GLU A 348 -8.78 -5.59 -8.45
C GLU A 348 -7.97 -5.49 -7.16
N ASP A 349 -6.99 -4.60 -7.10
CA ASP A 349 -6.17 -4.42 -5.90
C ASP A 349 -6.97 -3.75 -4.78
N GLU A 350 -7.80 -2.75 -5.07
CA GLU A 350 -8.72 -2.14 -4.11
C GLU A 350 -9.70 -3.18 -3.53
N THR A 351 -10.28 -4.03 -4.38
CA THR A 351 -11.17 -5.10 -3.90
C THR A 351 -10.45 -6.12 -3.03
N LYS A 352 -9.19 -6.47 -3.33
CA LYS A 352 -8.38 -7.34 -2.47
C LYS A 352 -8.11 -6.67 -1.12
N ASP A 353 -7.79 -5.39 -1.10
CA ASP A 353 -7.50 -4.64 0.13
C ASP A 353 -8.75 -4.51 1.01
N VAL A 354 -9.91 -4.19 0.41
CA VAL A 354 -11.19 -4.17 1.12
C VAL A 354 -11.54 -5.54 1.67
N LEU A 355 -11.34 -6.61 0.89
CA LEU A 355 -11.56 -7.98 1.37
C LEU A 355 -10.61 -8.35 2.52
N ALA A 356 -9.32 -8.00 2.42
CA ALA A 356 -8.34 -8.24 3.49
C ALA A 356 -8.75 -7.49 4.76
N ARG A 357 -9.15 -6.22 4.63
CA ARG A 357 -9.64 -5.41 5.75
C ARG A 357 -10.93 -5.98 6.36
N LEU A 358 -11.88 -6.40 5.54
CA LEU A 358 -13.10 -7.05 6.02
C LEU A 358 -12.81 -8.37 6.74
N VAL A 359 -11.83 -9.13 6.27
CA VAL A 359 -11.35 -10.35 6.96
C VAL A 359 -10.73 -10.00 8.31
N ASP A 360 -9.91 -8.95 8.38
CA ASP A 360 -9.26 -8.49 9.62
C ASP A 360 -10.27 -7.92 10.63
N GLU A 361 -11.26 -7.16 10.17
CA GLU A 361 -12.33 -6.57 10.99
C GLU A 361 -13.38 -7.62 11.40
N SER A 362 -13.55 -8.66 10.61
CA SER A 362 -14.41 -9.80 10.90
C SER A 362 -13.78 -10.72 11.95
N HIS A 363 -13.91 -10.34 13.22
CA HIS A 363 -13.66 -11.23 14.37
C HIS A 363 -14.53 -12.51 14.39
N LEU A 364 -15.48 -12.66 13.46
CA LEU A 364 -16.32 -13.85 13.27
C LEU A 364 -15.71 -14.89 12.33
N VAL A 365 -14.68 -14.53 11.58
CA VAL A 365 -13.94 -15.46 10.71
C VAL A 365 -12.65 -15.79 11.43
N ALA A 366 -12.61 -16.95 12.10
CA ALA A 366 -11.39 -17.41 12.70
C ALA A 366 -10.29 -17.53 11.61
N PRO A 367 -9.02 -17.18 11.91
CA PRO A 367 -7.89 -17.32 10.98
C PRO A 367 -7.61 -18.78 10.55
N SER A 368 -8.46 -19.72 10.97
CA SER A 368 -8.48 -21.11 10.54
C SER A 368 -8.98 -21.33 9.10
N LEU A 369 -9.23 -20.30 8.28
CA LEU A 369 -9.42 -20.48 6.83
C LEU A 369 -8.20 -21.16 6.16
N ASN A 370 -7.01 -20.99 6.75
CA ASN A 370 -5.78 -21.67 6.31
C ASN A 370 -5.65 -23.11 6.86
N GLN A 371 -6.52 -23.51 7.79
CA GLN A 371 -6.62 -24.90 8.23
C GLN A 371 -7.79 -25.55 7.49
N ARG A 372 -7.49 -26.71 6.90
CA ARG A 372 -8.36 -27.59 6.10
C ARG A 372 -9.56 -28.14 6.88
N ASN A 373 -10.34 -27.28 7.51
CA ASN A 373 -11.51 -27.59 8.31
C ASN A 373 -12.78 -27.22 7.51
N ALA A 374 -13.86 -27.95 7.78
CA ALA A 374 -15.10 -27.97 6.98
C ALA A 374 -15.70 -26.57 6.65
N SER A 375 -15.50 -25.57 7.51
CA SER A 375 -16.02 -24.21 7.29
C SER A 375 -15.37 -23.49 6.10
N GLY A 376 -14.09 -23.72 5.80
CA GLY A 376 -13.42 -23.09 4.66
C GLY A 376 -13.86 -23.65 3.31
N GLN A 377 -14.39 -24.88 3.27
CA GLN A 377 -14.85 -25.51 2.03
C GLN A 377 -16.11 -24.87 1.49
N ASP A 378 -17.01 -24.40 2.35
CA ASP A 378 -18.26 -23.75 1.91
C ASP A 378 -17.98 -22.36 1.32
N TRP A 379 -17.02 -21.63 1.89
CA TRP A 379 -16.52 -20.38 1.31
C TRP A 379 -15.79 -20.59 -0.01
N LEU A 380 -14.96 -21.62 -0.13
CA LEU A 380 -14.31 -21.97 -1.39
C LEU A 380 -15.33 -22.35 -2.48
N LYS A 381 -16.39 -23.08 -2.12
CA LYS A 381 -17.49 -23.40 -3.05
C LYS A 381 -18.28 -22.16 -3.44
N ALA A 382 -18.61 -21.29 -2.49
CA ALA A 382 -19.29 -20.03 -2.77
C ALA A 382 -18.45 -19.13 -3.70
N ALA A 383 -17.15 -18.96 -3.40
CA ALA A 383 -16.23 -18.21 -4.24
C ALA A 383 -16.09 -18.83 -5.64
N ALA A 384 -16.03 -20.16 -5.76
CA ALA A 384 -15.99 -20.84 -7.05
C ALA A 384 -17.29 -20.62 -7.86
N ASN A 385 -18.45 -20.65 -7.20
CA ASN A 385 -19.74 -20.38 -7.82
C ASN A 385 -19.81 -18.93 -8.32
N ASP A 386 -19.41 -17.95 -7.50
CA ASP A 386 -19.40 -16.54 -7.88
C ASP A 386 -18.39 -16.25 -9.00
N ALA A 387 -17.22 -16.90 -8.97
CA ALA A 387 -16.25 -16.84 -10.06
C ALA A 387 -16.82 -17.41 -11.38
N SER A 388 -17.59 -18.50 -11.30
CA SER A 388 -18.27 -19.05 -12.49
C SER A 388 -19.37 -18.14 -13.02
N ALA A 389 -20.12 -17.47 -12.13
CA ALA A 389 -21.20 -16.54 -12.46
C ALA A 389 -20.68 -15.24 -13.08
N THR A 390 -19.58 -14.70 -12.55
CA THR A 390 -18.90 -13.55 -13.14
C THR A 390 -18.31 -13.91 -14.50
N LYS A 391 -17.72 -15.11 -14.65
CA LYS A 391 -17.24 -15.59 -15.94
C LYS A 391 -18.36 -15.73 -16.98
N SER A 392 -19.52 -16.27 -16.61
CA SER A 392 -20.66 -16.39 -17.54
C SER A 392 -21.20 -15.01 -17.95
N SER A 393 -21.35 -14.09 -17.00
CA SER A 393 -21.76 -12.70 -17.31
C SER A 393 -20.76 -11.97 -18.21
N ALA A 394 -19.45 -12.18 -18.00
CA ALA A 394 -18.41 -11.62 -18.87
C ALA A 394 -18.47 -12.20 -20.29
N LEU A 395 -18.69 -13.51 -20.43
CA LEU A 395 -18.86 -14.17 -21.73
C LEU A 395 -20.12 -13.68 -22.46
N GLU A 396 -21.22 -13.46 -21.74
CA GLU A 396 -22.45 -12.90 -22.30
C GLU A 396 -22.20 -11.48 -22.85
N LYS A 397 -21.58 -10.60 -22.06
CA LYS A 397 -21.22 -9.24 -22.51
C LYS A 397 -20.27 -9.27 -23.72
N LEU A 398 -19.33 -10.20 -23.74
CA LEU A 398 -18.43 -10.40 -24.88
C LEU A 398 -19.20 -10.84 -26.13
N ALA A 399 -20.18 -11.75 -26.00
CA ALA A 399 -21.01 -12.17 -27.12
C ALA A 399 -21.86 -11.02 -27.68
N VAL A 400 -22.43 -10.18 -26.81
CA VAL A 400 -23.15 -8.95 -27.21
C VAL A 400 -22.21 -7.99 -27.95
N GLY A 401 -21.00 -7.79 -27.43
CA GLY A 401 -19.97 -6.97 -28.08
C GLY A 401 -19.59 -7.50 -29.47
N GLN A 402 -19.39 -8.82 -29.60
CA GLN A 402 -19.11 -9.44 -30.89
C GLN A 402 -20.27 -9.31 -31.89
N ALA A 403 -21.51 -9.42 -31.43
CA ALA A 403 -22.69 -9.21 -32.27
C ALA A 403 -22.76 -7.76 -32.76
N SER A 404 -22.50 -6.79 -31.89
CA SER A 404 -22.42 -5.36 -32.25
C SER A 404 -21.33 -5.10 -33.29
N VAL A 405 -20.12 -5.66 -33.11
CA VAL A 405 -19.02 -5.54 -34.08
C VAL A 405 -19.38 -6.16 -35.42
N LYS A 406 -20.02 -7.34 -35.44
CA LYS A 406 -20.49 -7.97 -36.68
C LYS A 406 -21.53 -7.10 -37.40
N SER A 407 -22.48 -6.52 -36.66
CA SER A 407 -23.49 -5.60 -37.20
C SER A 407 -22.84 -4.33 -37.78
N ALA A 408 -21.91 -3.72 -37.07
CA ALA A 408 -21.15 -2.55 -37.56
C ALA A 408 -20.34 -2.89 -38.83
N LYS A 409 -19.71 -4.07 -38.88
CA LYS A 409 -18.99 -4.55 -40.06
C LYS A 409 -19.92 -4.75 -41.26
N ALA A 410 -21.12 -5.29 -41.05
CA ALA A 410 -22.13 -5.42 -42.10
C ALA A 410 -22.63 -4.06 -42.60
N ALA A 411 -22.86 -3.09 -41.72
CA ALA A 411 -23.23 -1.73 -42.09
C ALA A 411 -22.13 -1.04 -42.91
N LEU A 412 -20.86 -1.19 -42.51
CA LEU A 412 -19.71 -0.69 -43.27
C LEU A 412 -19.62 -1.34 -44.65
N ALA A 413 -19.82 -2.66 -44.74
CA ALA A 413 -19.82 -3.36 -46.03
C ALA A 413 -20.92 -2.83 -46.98
N GLY A 414 -22.10 -2.51 -46.44
CA GLY A 414 -23.18 -1.87 -47.20
C GLY A 414 -22.80 -0.49 -47.72
N ILE A 415 -22.15 0.35 -46.89
CA ILE A 415 -21.67 1.67 -47.31
C ILE A 415 -20.58 1.56 -48.37
N THR A 416 -19.67 0.59 -48.26
CA THR A 416 -18.61 0.38 -49.26
C THR A 416 -19.12 -0.22 -50.58
N GLY A 417 -20.33 -0.81 -50.61
CA GLY A 417 -20.98 -1.31 -51.82
C GLY A 417 -21.84 -0.26 -52.56
N LEU A 418 -22.16 0.86 -51.91
CA LEU A 418 -22.87 1.99 -52.53
C LEU A 418 -22.14 2.71 -53.69
N PRO A 419 -20.79 2.90 -53.71
CA PRO A 419 -20.14 3.65 -54.78
C PRO A 419 -20.22 2.94 -56.15
N GLU A 420 -20.25 1.61 -56.22
CA GLU A 420 -20.38 0.90 -57.50
C GLU A 420 -21.78 1.07 -58.12
N SER A 421 -22.82 1.28 -57.32
CA SER A 421 -24.18 1.52 -57.81
C SER A 421 -24.43 2.96 -58.27
N LEU A 422 -23.69 3.93 -57.72
CA LEU A 422 -23.80 5.34 -58.10
C LEU A 422 -23.01 5.65 -59.38
N ASP A 423 -21.86 5.00 -59.59
CA ASP A 423 -21.08 5.11 -60.84
C ASP A 423 -21.74 4.36 -62.01
N ALA A 424 -22.66 3.42 -61.76
CA ALA A 424 -23.46 2.75 -62.80
C ALA A 424 -24.71 3.56 -63.25
N LEU A 425 -24.99 4.68 -62.58
CA LEU A 425 -26.14 5.56 -62.82
C LEU A 425 -25.75 6.91 -63.46
N ALA A 426 -24.45 7.16 -63.67
CA ALA A 426 -23.90 8.26 -64.45
C ALA A 426 -23.41 7.73 -65.82
#